data_AF-A0A369RUA6-F1
#
_entry.id   AF-A0A369RUA6-F1
#
_cell.length_a   1.000
_cell.length_b   1.000
_cell.length_c   1.000
_cell.angle_alpha   90.00
_cell.angle_beta   90.00
_cell.angle_gamma   90.00
#
_symmetry.space_group_name_H-M   'P 1'
#
loop_
_entity.id
_entity.type
_entity.pdbx_description
1 polymer ?
#
loop_
_entity_poly.entity_id
_entity_poly.type
_entity_poly.pdbx_seq_one_letter_code
_entity_poly.pdbx_strand_id
1 'polypeptide(L)'
;MEEWNYIDNALRCYENLLCDDLPIERLLTDIKNENLISEEEYEVINSKLSRQQKNKTLCSTLKSKKEDKTKMTSFCQLLCLELDPTTQNFGWLLHDLANDP
;
A
#
# COMPACT_ATOMS: atom_id res chain seq x y z
N MET A 1 17.95 10.87 12.64
CA MET A 1 18.09 9.95 11.48
C MET A 1 17.05 8.85 11.68
N GLU A 2 15.77 9.24 11.77
CA GLU A 2 14.67 8.39 12.30
C GLU A 2 13.47 8.33 11.35
N GLU A 3 13.27 9.34 10.50
CA GLU A 3 12.12 9.41 9.57
C GLU A 3 12.05 8.28 8.53
N TRP A 4 13.18 7.61 8.24
CA TRP A 4 13.20 6.47 7.31
C TRP A 4 12.66 5.19 7.95
N ASN A 5 12.55 5.14 9.27
CA ASN A 5 12.14 3.95 10.00
C ASN A 5 10.61 3.73 9.91
N TYR A 6 9.83 4.80 9.84
CA TYR A 6 8.36 4.74 9.92
C TYR A 6 7.70 4.20 8.65
N ILE A 7 8.15 4.66 7.48
CA ILE A 7 7.69 4.12 6.19
C ILE A 7 8.11 2.65 6.06
N ASP A 8 9.33 2.29 6.47
CA ASP A 8 9.78 0.90 6.47
C ASP A 8 8.94 0.02 7.42
N ASN A 9 8.52 0.55 8.58
CA ASN A 9 7.61 -0.13 9.51
C ASN A 9 6.22 -0.33 8.90
N ALA A 10 5.66 0.69 8.26
CA ALA A 10 4.37 0.58 7.58
C ALA A 10 4.44 -0.44 6.43
N LEU A 11 5.49 -0.42 5.61
CA LEU A 11 5.67 -1.39 4.53
C LEU A 11 5.89 -2.83 5.04
N ARG A 12 6.60 -3.01 6.16
CA ARG A 12 6.72 -4.31 6.83
C ARG A 12 5.38 -4.77 7.39
N CYS A 13 4.59 -3.88 7.97
CA CYS A 13 3.24 -4.19 8.44
C CYS A 13 2.34 -4.64 7.28
N TYR A 14 2.34 -3.88 6.18
CA TYR A 14 1.61 -4.22 4.97
C TYR A 14 2.00 -5.61 4.43
N GLU A 15 3.30 -5.89 4.32
CA GLU A 15 3.79 -7.18 3.82
C GLU A 15 3.44 -8.37 4.72
N ASN A 16 3.56 -8.21 6.04
CA ASN A 16 3.46 -9.35 6.97
C ASN A 16 2.06 -9.58 7.51
N LEU A 17 1.24 -8.53 7.63
CA LEU A 17 -0.06 -8.60 8.30
C LEU A 17 -1.23 -8.41 7.35
N LEU A 18 -1.08 -7.60 6.31
CA LEU A 18 -2.20 -7.14 5.48
C LEU A 18 -2.21 -7.76 4.09
N CYS A 19 -1.10 -8.37 3.69
CA CYS A 19 -0.88 -8.84 2.33
C CYS A 19 -1.86 -9.93 1.88
N ASP A 20 -2.39 -10.71 2.82
CA ASP A 20 -3.33 -11.79 2.50
C ASP A 20 -4.80 -11.30 2.49
N ASP A 21 -5.10 -10.27 3.27
CA ASP A 21 -6.47 -9.84 3.54
C ASP A 21 -6.90 -8.63 2.72
N LEU A 22 -5.97 -7.73 2.35
CA LEU A 22 -6.31 -6.49 1.63
C LEU A 22 -6.95 -6.82 0.26
N PRO A 23 -8.20 -6.40 -0.02
CA PRO A 23 -8.94 -6.74 -1.25
C PRO A 23 -8.45 -5.91 -2.45
N ILE A 24 -7.17 -6.07 -2.78
CA ILE A 24 -6.43 -5.24 -3.71
C ILE A 24 -7.01 -5.22 -5.12
N GLU A 25 -7.75 -6.27 -5.52
CA GLU A 25 -8.39 -6.32 -6.83
C GLU A 25 -9.37 -5.17 -7.07
N ARG A 26 -10.00 -4.66 -5.99
CA ARG A 26 -10.93 -3.54 -6.06
C ARG A 26 -10.21 -2.20 -6.02
N LEU A 27 -9.11 -2.14 -5.29
CA LEU A 27 -8.37 -0.91 -5.00
C LEU A 27 -7.32 -0.58 -6.07
N LEU A 28 -6.88 -1.56 -6.87
CA LEU A 28 -5.73 -1.42 -7.76
C LEU A 28 -5.93 -0.32 -8.81
N THR A 29 -7.16 -0.14 -9.29
CA THR A 29 -7.49 0.93 -10.24
C THR A 29 -7.37 2.31 -9.59
N ASP A 30 -7.83 2.46 -8.36
CA ASP A 30 -7.74 3.73 -7.63
C ASP A 30 -6.29 4.06 -7.26
N ILE A 31 -5.51 3.05 -6.86
CA ILE A 31 -4.06 3.18 -6.60
C ILE A 31 -3.31 3.68 -7.83
N LYS A 32 -3.69 3.21 -9.03
CA LYS A 32 -3.15 3.71 -10.29
C LYS A 32 -3.61 5.15 -10.57
N ASN A 33 -4.90 5.45 -10.39
CA ASN A 33 -5.45 6.79 -10.65
C ASN A 33 -4.83 7.88 -9.75
N GLU A 34 -4.45 7.51 -8.52
CA GLU A 34 -3.68 8.37 -7.59
C GLU A 34 -2.18 8.48 -7.96
N ASN A 35 -1.75 7.94 -9.11
CA ASN A 35 -0.36 7.95 -9.60
C ASN A 35 0.66 7.30 -8.63
N LEU A 36 0.20 6.38 -7.77
CA LEU A 36 1.09 5.64 -6.86
C LEU A 36 1.94 4.62 -7.63
N ILE A 37 1.35 4.04 -8.67
CA ILE A 37 1.97 3.11 -9.60
C ILE A 37 1.78 3.58 -11.05
N SER A 38 2.70 3.21 -11.93
CA SER A 38 2.59 3.43 -13.38
C SER A 38 1.62 2.45 -14.03
N GLU A 39 1.27 2.69 -15.29
CA GLU A 39 0.49 1.74 -16.10
C GLU A 39 1.18 0.37 -16.18
N GLU A 40 2.48 0.35 -16.46
CA GLU A 40 3.26 -0.89 -16.57
C GLU A 40 3.25 -1.68 -15.25
N GLU A 41 3.41 -0.99 -14.11
CA GLU A 41 3.35 -1.62 -12.80
C GLU A 41 1.95 -2.13 -12.47
N TYR A 42 0.91 -1.38 -12.83
CA TYR A 42 -0.48 -1.80 -12.71
C TYR A 42 -0.72 -3.10 -13.49
N GLU A 43 -0.28 -3.18 -14.75
CA GLU A 43 -0.42 -4.39 -15.56
C GLU A 43 0.34 -5.58 -14.95
N VAL A 44 1.56 -5.35 -14.48
CA VAL A 44 2.38 -6.39 -13.82
C VAL A 44 1.70 -6.90 -12.55
N ILE A 45 1.14 -6.02 -11.71
CA ILE A 45 0.41 -6.41 -10.51
C ILE A 45 -0.87 -7.13 -10.90
N ASN A 46 -1.64 -6.59 -11.85
CA ASN A 46 -2.94 -7.16 -12.23
C ASN A 46 -2.80 -8.54 -12.90
N SER A 47 -1.67 -8.82 -13.55
CA SER A 47 -1.36 -10.12 -14.15
C SER A 47 -1.16 -11.26 -13.13
N LYS A 48 -0.99 -10.96 -11.84
CA LYS A 48 -0.81 -11.99 -10.81
C LYS A 48 -2.13 -12.72 -10.53
N LEU A 49 -2.04 -14.01 -10.25
CA LEU A 49 -3.21 -14.89 -10.16
C LEU A 49 -3.93 -14.81 -8.82
N SER A 50 -3.20 -14.61 -7.72
CA SER A 50 -3.79 -14.53 -6.38
C SER A 50 -3.68 -13.14 -5.78
N ARG A 51 -4.64 -12.80 -4.90
CA ARG A 51 -4.63 -11.60 -4.06
C ARG A 51 -3.28 -11.38 -3.37
N GLN A 52 -2.79 -12.43 -2.72
CA GLN A 52 -1.51 -12.39 -2.03
C GLN A 52 -0.37 -12.03 -2.98
N GLN A 53 -0.30 -12.62 -4.17
CA GLN A 53 0.74 -12.28 -5.14
C GLN A 53 0.62 -10.83 -5.62
N LYS A 54 -0.61 -10.32 -5.81
CA LYS A 54 -0.88 -8.92 -6.16
C LYS A 54 -0.36 -7.98 -5.07
N ASN A 55 -0.74 -8.22 -3.82
CA ASN A 55 -0.30 -7.43 -2.67
C ASN A 55 1.23 -7.48 -2.47
N LYS A 56 1.88 -8.65 -2.59
CA LYS A 56 3.35 -8.75 -2.49
C LYS A 56 4.05 -7.95 -3.59
N THR A 57 3.50 -8.01 -4.80
CA THR A 57 4.04 -7.25 -5.94
C THR A 57 3.88 -5.76 -5.71
N LEU A 58 2.69 -5.30 -5.28
CA LEU A 58 2.46 -3.89 -4.94
C LEU A 58 3.36 -3.43 -3.80
N CYS A 59 3.49 -4.21 -2.71
CA CYS A 59 4.37 -3.89 -1.59
C CYS A 59 5.82 -3.70 -2.06
N SER A 60 6.30 -4.58 -2.94
CA SER A 60 7.64 -4.47 -3.53
C SER A 60 7.80 -3.20 -4.37
N THR A 61 6.78 -2.83 -5.14
CA THR A 61 6.75 -1.57 -5.92
C THR A 61 6.73 -0.34 -5.01
N LEU A 62 5.99 -0.36 -3.91
CA LEU A 62 5.98 0.75 -2.95
C LEU A 62 7.32 0.86 -2.21
N LYS A 63 7.94 -0.28 -1.84
CA LYS A 63 9.28 -0.33 -1.24
C LYS A 63 10.36 0.26 -2.14
N SER A 64 10.32 0.02 -3.46
CA SER A 64 11.29 0.60 -4.39
C SER A 64 11.13 2.12 -4.56
N LYS A 65 9.99 2.67 -4.11
CA LYS A 65 9.63 4.09 -4.19
C LYS A 65 9.55 4.77 -2.82
N LYS A 66 9.99 4.10 -1.75
CA LYS A 66 9.84 4.57 -0.36
C LYS A 66 10.52 5.92 -0.05
N GLU A 67 11.44 6.35 -0.90
CA GLU A 67 12.06 7.67 -0.82
C GLU A 67 11.06 8.81 -1.07
N ASP A 68 9.98 8.52 -1.80
CA ASP A 68 8.86 9.44 -2.01
C ASP A 68 7.77 9.20 -0.94
N LYS A 69 7.91 9.91 0.18
CA LYS A 69 6.98 9.81 1.32
C LYS A 69 5.52 10.05 0.91
N THR A 70 5.31 10.94 -0.06
CA THR A 70 3.98 11.32 -0.56
C THR A 70 3.20 10.09 -1.02
N LYS A 71 3.87 9.14 -1.68
CA LYS A 71 3.21 7.93 -2.20
C LYS A 71 2.74 7.01 -1.10
N MET A 72 3.52 6.85 -0.03
CA MET A 72 3.10 6.03 1.10
C MET A 72 1.93 6.69 1.84
N THR A 73 2.00 8.00 2.09
CA THR A 73 0.91 8.74 2.73
C THR A 73 -0.37 8.69 1.90
N SER A 74 -0.30 8.91 0.59
CA SER A 74 -1.43 8.81 -0.32
C SER A 74 -2.01 7.40 -0.39
N PHE A 75 -1.16 6.36 -0.37
CA PHE A 75 -1.61 4.97 -0.27
C PHE A 75 -2.41 4.73 1.01
N CYS A 76 -1.89 5.15 2.17
CA CYS A 76 -2.61 5.02 3.44
C CYS A 76 -3.93 5.78 3.43
N GLN A 77 -3.95 7.01 2.89
CA GLN A 77 -5.14 7.84 2.79
C GLN A 77 -6.22 7.20 1.92
N LEU A 78 -5.85 6.62 0.77
CA LEU A 78 -6.78 5.88 -0.08
C LEU A 78 -7.48 4.78 0.73
N LEU A 79 -6.70 3.99 1.48
CA LEU A 79 -7.26 2.94 2.33
C LEU A 79 -8.16 3.50 3.45
N CYS A 80 -7.78 4.60 4.10
CA CYS A 80 -8.59 5.24 5.16
C CYS A 80 -9.97 5.70 4.66
N LEU A 81 -10.09 6.03 3.37
CA LEU A 81 -11.32 6.52 2.74
C LEU A 81 -12.25 5.39 2.25
N GLU A 82 -11.80 4.14 2.32
CA GLU A 82 -12.61 2.99 1.94
C GLU A 82 -13.86 2.84 2.82
N LEU A 83 -14.96 2.44 2.20
CA LEU A 83 -16.22 2.18 2.90
C LEU A 83 -16.20 0.85 3.68
N ASP A 84 -15.34 -0.08 3.27
CA ASP A 84 -15.14 -1.35 3.95
C ASP A 84 -14.38 -1.13 5.26
N PRO A 85 -14.98 -1.42 6.44
CA PRO A 85 -14.34 -1.13 7.73
C PRO A 85 -13.00 -1.85 7.93
N THR A 86 -12.84 -3.04 7.36
CA THR A 86 -11.59 -3.81 7.48
C THR A 86 -10.46 -3.10 6.73
N THR A 87 -10.73 -2.71 5.49
CA THR A 87 -9.79 -1.98 4.63
C THR A 87 -9.48 -0.59 5.19
N GLN A 88 -10.50 0.10 5.72
CA GLN A 88 -10.33 1.37 6.42
C GLN A 88 -9.41 1.24 7.64
N ASN A 89 -9.60 0.22 8.48
CA ASN A 89 -8.74 -0.03 9.63
C ASN A 89 -7.29 -0.33 9.23
N PHE A 90 -7.09 -1.02 8.11
CA PHE A 90 -5.75 -1.22 7.54
C PHE A 90 -5.12 0.10 7.11
N GLY A 91 -5.89 0.99 6.49
CA GLY A 91 -5.46 2.34 6.16
C GLY A 91 -4.99 3.11 7.39
N TRP A 92 -5.80 3.15 8.46
CA TRP A 92 -5.44 3.84 9.71
C TRP A 92 -4.18 3.26 10.35
N LEU A 93 -4.06 1.93 10.43
CA LEU A 93 -2.87 1.27 10.97
C LEU A 93 -1.60 1.67 10.20
N LEU A 94 -1.66 1.64 8.86
CA LEU A 94 -0.52 2.01 8.04
C LEU A 94 -0.22 3.51 8.10
N HIS A 95 -1.27 4.34 8.16
CA HIS A 95 -1.14 5.79 8.31
C HIS A 95 -0.43 6.14 9.61
N ASP A 96 -0.84 5.54 10.73
CA ASP A 96 -0.24 5.81 12.04
C ASP A 96 1.22 5.36 12.06
N LEU A 97 1.52 4.16 11.56
CA LEU A 97 2.90 3.65 11.46
C LEU A 97 3.79 4.49 10.55
N ALA A 98 3.26 5.09 9.49
CA ALA A 98 4.02 5.91 8.56
C ALA A 98 4.26 7.34 9.08
N ASN A 99 3.50 7.79 10.08
CA ASN A 99 3.56 9.15 10.64
C ASN A 99 3.96 9.20 12.13
N ASP A 100 4.19 8.06 12.80
CA ASP A 100 4.68 8.00 14.19
C ASP A 100 6.05 8.69 14.28
N PRO A 101 6.27 9.73 15.10
CA PRO A 101 7.50 10.53 15.14
C PRO A 101 8.66 9.91 15.91
#